data_AF-R7MID9-F1
#
_entry.id   AF-R7MID9-F1
#
_cell.length_a   1.000
_cell.length_b   1.000
_cell.length_c   1.000
_cell.angle_alpha   90.00
_cell.angle_beta   90.00
_cell.angle_gamma   90.00
#
_symmetry.space_group_name_H-M   'P 1'
#
loop_
_entity.id
_entity.type
_entity.pdbx_description
1 polymer ?
#
loop_
_entity_poly.entity_id
_entity_poly.type
_entity_poly.pdbx_seq_one_letter_code
_entity_poly.pdbx_strand_id
1 'polypeptide(L)'
;MRKELKKQIELLEQKMKRSPNNINNGGSHFLYRRERMIRFKMLQKNMSQKMLAKRLNLTESYISKLITGERYNQDFERYIIHILDVNYCCI
;
A
#
# COMPACT_ATOMS: atom_id res chain seq x y z
N MET A 1 5.39 19.54 -11.51
CA MET A 1 5.67 18.80 -10.25
C MET A 1 4.63 19.01 -9.15
N ARG A 2 4.39 20.22 -8.60
CA ARG A 2 3.43 20.42 -7.48
C ARG A 2 1.98 19.93 -7.75
N LYS A 3 1.46 20.14 -8.97
CA LYS A 3 0.07 19.76 -9.33
C LYS A 3 -0.14 18.25 -9.37
N GLU A 4 0.86 17.49 -9.82
CA GLU A 4 0.77 16.02 -9.94
C GLU A 4 0.90 15.33 -8.59
N LEU A 5 1.85 15.78 -7.76
CA LEU A 5 1.97 15.31 -6.38
C LEU A 5 0.69 15.57 -5.57
N LYS A 6 0.06 16.75 -5.75
CA LYS A 6 -1.21 17.07 -5.09
C LYS A 6 -2.33 16.09 -5.50
N LYS A 7 -2.44 15.75 -6.78
CA LYS A 7 -3.40 14.74 -7.27
C LYS A 7 -3.12 13.35 -6.68
N GLN A 8 -1.85 12.95 -6.58
CA GLN A 8 -1.47 11.67 -5.97
C GLN A 8 -1.83 11.60 -4.48
N ILE A 9 -1.64 12.70 -3.74
CA ILE A 9 -2.02 12.82 -2.33
C ILE A 9 -3.54 12.73 -2.17
N GLU A 10 -4.30 13.49 -2.98
CA GLU A 10 -5.76 13.47 -2.93
C GLU A 10 -6.34 12.09 -3.23
N LEU A 11 -5.80 11.41 -4.25
CA LEU A 11 -6.20 10.04 -4.59
C LEU A 11 -5.82 9.03 -3.48
N LEU A 12 -4.67 9.24 -2.82
CA LEU A 12 -4.28 8.43 -1.67
C LEU A 12 -5.26 8.64 -0.50
N GLU A 13 -5.60 9.89 -0.17
CA GLU A 13 -6.55 10.21 0.91
C GLU A 13 -7.92 9.60 0.67
N GLN A 14 -8.44 9.67 -0.57
CA GLN A 14 -9.69 9.00 -0.94
C GLN A 14 -9.63 7.48 -0.72
N LYS A 15 -8.51 6.84 -1.07
CA LYS A 15 -8.32 5.40 -0.82
C LYS A 15 -8.22 5.09 0.68
N MET A 16 -7.48 5.90 1.44
CA MET A 16 -7.28 5.68 2.88
C MET A 16 -8.56 5.90 3.70
N LYS A 17 -9.52 6.72 3.24
CA LYS A 17 -10.83 6.86 3.89
C LYS A 17 -11.60 5.53 3.98
N ARG A 18 -11.40 4.64 2.99
CA ARG A 18 -12.04 3.31 2.92
C ARG A 18 -11.14 2.18 3.45
N SER A 19 -9.97 2.51 4.01
CA SER A 19 -9.06 1.50 4.55
C SER A 19 -9.70 0.80 5.76
N PRO A 20 -9.58 -0.54 5.87
CA PRO A 20 -10.00 -1.25 7.07
C PRO A 20 -9.14 -0.88 8.30
N ASN A 21 -7.94 -0.33 8.08
CA ASN A 21 -7.03 0.12 9.13
C ASN A 21 -7.26 1.59 9.54
N ASN A 22 -8.35 2.23 9.08
CA ASN A 22 -8.60 3.64 9.39
C ASN A 22 -8.60 3.88 10.92
N ILE A 23 -7.74 4.79 11.37
CA ILE A 23 -7.54 5.11 12.80
C ILE A 23 -8.85 5.58 13.44
N ASN A 24 -9.69 6.32 12.70
CA ASN A 24 -10.98 6.81 13.20
C ASN A 24 -11.97 5.67 13.53
N ASN A 25 -11.72 4.46 13.02
CA ASN A 25 -12.54 3.27 13.24
C ASN A 25 -11.87 2.30 14.24
N GLY A 26 -10.86 2.75 14.99
CA GLY A 26 -10.10 1.90 15.92
C GLY A 26 -9.04 1.02 15.25
N GLY A 27 -8.65 1.33 14.00
CA GLY A 27 -7.63 0.57 13.27
C GLY A 27 -6.22 0.71 13.86
N SER A 28 -5.36 -0.29 13.60
CA SER A 28 -3.96 -0.28 14.05
C SER A 28 -3.17 0.85 13.39
N HIS A 29 -2.52 1.69 14.20
CA HIS A 29 -1.63 2.76 13.73
C HIS A 29 -0.52 2.24 12.82
N PHE A 30 0.07 1.09 13.17
CA PHE A 30 1.14 0.48 12.39
C PHE A 30 0.61 0.04 11.01
N LEU A 31 -0.50 -0.72 10.98
CA LEU A 31 -1.07 -1.22 9.74
C LEU A 31 -1.55 -0.08 8.84
N TYR A 32 -2.13 0.99 9.42
CA TYR A 32 -2.52 2.18 8.68
C TYR A 32 -1.32 2.86 8.00
N ARG A 33 -0.22 3.06 8.75
CA ARG A 33 1.01 3.67 8.22
C ARG A 33 1.63 2.81 7.11
N ARG A 34 1.74 1.50 7.34
CA ARG A 34 2.24 0.53 6.36
C ARG A 34 1.41 0.56 5.07
N GLU A 35 0.09 0.42 5.18
CA GLU A 35 -0.82 0.45 4.03
C GLU A 35 -0.69 1.77 3.26
N ARG A 36 -0.68 2.91 3.96
CA ARG A 36 -0.55 4.24 3.34
C ARG A 36 0.74 4.36 2.55
N MET A 37 1.86 3.88 3.10
CA MET A 37 3.17 3.97 2.44
C MET A 37 3.25 3.08 1.20
N ILE A 38 2.77 1.82 1.29
CA ILE A 38 2.70 0.92 0.14
C ILE A 38 1.85 1.53 -0.97
N ARG A 39 0.64 1.99 -0.66
CA ARG A 39 -0.26 2.62 -1.64
C ARG A 39 0.35 3.86 -2.27
N PHE A 40 1.05 4.68 -1.50
CA PHE A 40 1.72 5.87 -2.01
C PHE A 40 2.87 5.52 -2.98
N LYS A 41 3.76 4.59 -2.61
CA LYS A 41 4.84 4.14 -3.49
C LYS A 41 4.31 3.48 -4.77
N MET A 42 3.22 2.72 -4.67
CA MET A 42 2.51 2.20 -5.85
C MET A 42 2.02 3.33 -6.76
N LEU A 43 1.44 4.40 -6.21
CA LEU A 43 1.01 5.57 -7.00
C LEU A 43 2.17 6.28 -7.67
N GLN A 44 3.27 6.50 -6.96
CA GLN A 44 4.47 7.13 -7.53
C GLN A 44 5.06 6.32 -8.70
N LYS A 45 4.94 4.98 -8.67
CA LYS A 45 5.39 4.09 -9.74
C LYS A 45 4.31 3.75 -10.77
N ASN A 46 3.15 4.41 -10.73
CA ASN A 46 1.99 4.09 -11.58
C ASN A 46 1.63 2.59 -11.59
N MET A 47 1.76 1.94 -10.42
CA MET A 47 1.55 0.51 -10.24
C MET A 47 0.16 0.21 -9.70
N SER A 48 -0.63 -0.55 -10.45
CA SER A 48 -1.94 -1.05 -10.00
C SER A 48 -1.81 -2.34 -9.19
N GLN A 49 -2.81 -2.65 -8.36
CA GLN A 49 -2.90 -3.94 -7.66
C GLN A 49 -2.93 -5.11 -8.66
N LYS A 50 -3.63 -4.97 -9.79
CA LYS A 50 -3.62 -5.93 -10.91
C LYS A 50 -2.23 -6.19 -11.45
N MET A 51 -1.44 -5.15 -11.68
CA MET A 51 -0.08 -5.32 -12.18
C MET A 51 0.82 -6.01 -11.15
N LEU A 52 0.66 -5.66 -9.86
CA LEU A 52 1.39 -6.29 -8.77
C LEU A 52 1.03 -7.77 -8.62
N ALA A 53 -0.26 -8.10 -8.70
CA ALA A 53 -0.80 -9.46 -8.66
C ALA A 53 -0.20 -10.32 -9.78
N LYS A 54 -0.18 -9.81 -11.02
CA LYS A 54 0.44 -10.50 -12.16
C LYS A 54 1.94 -10.72 -11.97
N ARG A 55 2.67 -9.74 -11.42
CA ARG A 55 4.13 -9.85 -11.19
C ARG A 55 4.49 -10.88 -10.13
N LEU A 56 3.66 -11.00 -9.10
CA LEU A 56 3.90 -11.92 -7.98
C LEU A 56 3.21 -13.29 -8.16
N ASN A 57 2.50 -13.49 -9.29
CA ASN A 57 1.67 -14.66 -9.53
C ASN A 57 0.63 -14.91 -8.41
N LEU A 58 -0.02 -13.84 -7.96
CA LEU A 58 -1.03 -13.84 -6.91
C LEU A 58 -2.36 -13.27 -7.43
N THR A 59 -3.45 -13.48 -6.70
CA THR A 59 -4.74 -12.85 -7.03
C THR A 59 -4.80 -11.41 -6.52
N GLU A 60 -5.56 -10.55 -7.18
CA GLU A 60 -5.77 -9.16 -6.72
C GLU A 60 -6.37 -9.10 -5.32
N SER A 61 -7.29 -10.03 -5.01
CA SER A 61 -7.88 -10.16 -3.67
C SER A 61 -6.81 -10.46 -2.62
N TYR A 62 -5.90 -11.41 -2.89
CA TYR A 62 -4.83 -11.75 -1.97
C TYR A 62 -3.83 -10.60 -1.80
N ILE A 63 -3.47 -9.89 -2.87
CA ILE A 63 -2.66 -8.66 -2.80
C ILE A 63 -3.32 -7.59 -1.91
N SER A 64 -4.65 -7.43 -2.00
CA SER A 64 -5.37 -6.50 -1.13
C SER A 64 -5.19 -6.85 0.34
N LYS A 65 -5.31 -8.14 0.69
CA LYS A 65 -5.11 -8.65 2.05
C LYS A 65 -3.67 -8.48 2.55
N LEU A 66 -2.68 -8.63 1.66
CA LEU A 66 -1.27 -8.37 1.99
C LEU A 66 -1.00 -6.89 2.23
N ILE A 67 -1.62 -6.00 1.44
CA ILE A 67 -1.49 -4.55 1.60
C ILE A 67 -2.12 -4.07 2.91
N THR A 68 -3.31 -4.59 3.26
CA THR A 68 -3.98 -4.23 4.52
C THR A 68 -3.37 -4.92 5.75
N GLY A 69 -2.54 -5.94 5.56
CA GLY A 69 -1.93 -6.70 6.66
C GLY A 69 -2.85 -7.77 7.27
N GLU A 70 -3.97 -8.11 6.60
CA GLU A 70 -4.81 -9.25 6.97
C GLU A 70 -4.07 -10.58 6.73
N ARG A 71 -3.13 -10.60 5.77
CA ARG A 71 -2.28 -11.75 5.47
C ARG A 71 -0.82 -11.33 5.44
N TYR A 72 0.06 -12.30 5.68
CA TYR A 72 1.51 -12.17 5.56
C TYR A 72 2.03 -13.07 4.45
N ASN A 73 2.98 -12.57 3.66
CA ASN A 73 3.72 -13.34 2.67
C ASN A 73 5.13 -12.76 2.55
N GLN A 74 6.15 -13.60 2.76
CA GLN A 74 7.54 -13.15 2.82
C GLN A 74 8.04 -12.58 1.48
N ASP A 75 7.62 -13.15 0.36
CA ASP A 75 8.05 -12.69 -0.97
C ASP A 75 7.43 -11.33 -1.32
N PHE A 76 6.18 -11.11 -0.90
CA PHE A 76 5.55 -9.81 -0.99
C PHE A 76 6.31 -8.76 -0.16
N GLU A 77 6.69 -9.08 1.09
CA GLU A 77 7.48 -8.17 1.95
C GLU A 77 8.82 -7.81 1.30
N ARG A 78 9.56 -8.80 0.80
CA ARG A 78 10.82 -8.59 0.07
C ARG A 78 10.59 -7.70 -1.15
N TYR A 79 9.52 -7.93 -1.90
CA TYR A 79 9.18 -7.12 -3.07
C TYR A 79 8.91 -5.66 -2.69
N ILE A 80 8.08 -5.39 -1.68
CA ILE A 80 7.75 -4.01 -1.32
C ILE A 80 8.96 -3.27 -0.73
N ILE A 81 9.85 -3.95 -0.01
CA ILE A 81 11.10 -3.36 0.49
C ILE A 81 12.04 -3.03 -0.68
N HIS A 82 12.38 -3.99 -1.53
CA HIS A 82 13.42 -3.80 -2.53
C HIS A 82 12.93 -3.11 -3.81
N ILE A 83 11.69 -3.38 -4.23
CA ILE A 83 11.15 -2.88 -5.49
C ILE A 83 10.30 -1.65 -5.27
N LEU A 84 9.51 -1.55 -4.20
CA LEU A 84 8.73 -0.34 -3.92
C LEU A 84 9.46 0.65 -3.01
N ASP A 85 10.64 0.30 -2.48
CA ASP A 85 11.41 1.15 -1.56
C ASP A 85 10.55 1.60 -0.36
N VAL A 86 9.88 0.62 0.24
CA VAL A 86 9.01 0.78 1.41
C VAL A 86 9.80 0.33 2.63
N ASN A 87 10.15 1.25 3.52
CA ASN A 87 10.81 0.93 4.78
C ASN A 87 9.93 1.29 5.99
N TYR A 88 9.46 0.27 6.70
CA TYR A 88 8.65 0.39 7.92
C TYR A 88 9.46 0.14 9.21
N CYS A 89 10.76 -0.15 9.13
CA CYS A 89 11.61 -0.47 10.29
C CYS A 89 12.04 0.76 11.10
N CYS A 90 11.91 1.97 10.55
CA CYS A 90 12.34 3.22 11.19
C CYS A 90 11.14 4.09 11.63
N ILE A 91 10.04 3.47 12.07
CA ILE A 91 8.81 4.15 12.49
C ILE A 91 8.60 4.01 14.00
#